data_AF-A0A3M1IQ46-F1
#
_entry.id   AF-A0A3M1IQ46-F1
#
_cell.length_a   1.000
_cell.length_b   1.000
_cell.length_c   1.000
_cell.angle_alpha   90.00
_cell.angle_beta   90.00
_cell.angle_gamma   90.00
#
_symmetry.space_group_name_H-M   'P 1'
#
loop_
_entity.id
_entity.type
_entity.pdbx_description
1 polymer ?
#
loop_
_entity_poly.entity_id
_entity_poly.type
_entity_poly.pdbx_seq_one_letter_code
_entity_poly.pdbx_strand_id
1 'polypeptide(L)'
;MKRWLVRMVMKVIAVAVALGLAAVGLLLWQLQRAVQRQWQAARAAHPHPGDDVAALLDFVRSEEHPLSERNLAVWTLGRLADPRALPVLE
;
A
#
# COMPACT_ATOMS: atom_id res chain seq x y z
N MET A 1 -43.76 -10.38 -19.16
CA MET A 1 -42.78 -11.23 -18.42
C MET A 1 -41.31 -10.84 -18.68
N LYS A 2 -40.86 -10.62 -19.92
CA LYS A 2 -39.44 -10.33 -20.26
C LYS A 2 -38.80 -9.11 -19.54
N ARG A 3 -39.56 -8.01 -19.34
CA ARG A 3 -39.05 -6.78 -18.69
C ARG A 3 -38.71 -6.95 -17.20
N TRP A 4 -39.39 -7.84 -16.50
CA TRP A 4 -39.12 -8.10 -15.08
C TRP A 4 -37.82 -8.88 -14.91
N LEU A 5 -37.60 -9.88 -15.78
CA LEU A 5 -36.35 -10.65 -15.83
C LEU A 5 -35.15 -9.75 -16.13
N VAL A 6 -35.26 -8.85 -17.11
CA VAL A 6 -34.19 -7.90 -17.45
C VAL A 6 -33.85 -6.99 -16.27
N ARG A 7 -34.86 -6.45 -15.57
CA ARG A 7 -34.64 -5.61 -14.38
C ARG A 7 -33.97 -6.39 -13.25
N MET A 8 -34.33 -7.67 -13.07
CA MET A 8 -33.72 -8.53 -12.06
C MET A 8 -32.25 -8.80 -12.39
N VAL A 9 -31.93 -9.15 -13.63
CA VAL A 9 -30.55 -9.36 -14.09
C VAL A 9 -29.72 -8.08 -13.95
N MET A 10 -30.25 -6.92 -14.35
CA MET A 10 -29.55 -5.64 -14.21
C MET A 10 -29.22 -5.31 -12.74
N LYS A 11 -30.13 -5.60 -11.80
CA LYS A 11 -29.86 -5.42 -10.36
C LYS A 11 -28.75 -6.34 -9.87
N VAL A 12 -28.75 -7.60 -10.29
CA VAL A 12 -27.70 -8.56 -9.92
C VAL A 12 -26.34 -8.10 -10.44
N ILE A 13 -26.27 -7.68 -11.70
CA ILE A 13 -25.03 -7.14 -12.29
C ILE A 13 -24.58 -5.89 -11.53
N ALA A 14 -25.49 -4.95 -11.26
CA ALA A 14 -25.15 -3.74 -10.53
C ALA A 14 -24.59 -4.02 -9.13
N VAL A 15 -25.19 -4.97 -8.40
CA VAL A 15 -24.70 -5.41 -7.09
C VAL A 15 -23.32 -6.09 -7.21
N ALA A 16 -23.14 -6.98 -8.20
CA ALA A 16 -21.86 -7.65 -8.41
C ALA A 16 -20.73 -6.64 -8.72
N VAL A 17 -21.00 -5.65 -9.57
CA VAL A 17 -20.05 -4.57 -9.88
C VAL A 17 -19.75 -3.73 -8.64
N ALA A 18 -20.78 -3.34 -7.87
CA ALA A 18 -20.59 -2.57 -6.64
C ALA A 18 -19.73 -3.31 -5.61
N LEU A 19 -19.96 -4.63 -5.43
CA LEU A 19 -19.14 -5.47 -4.55
C LEU A 19 -17.71 -5.59 -5.06
N GLY A 20 -17.50 -5.74 -6.37
CA GLY A 20 -16.18 -5.76 -6.97
C GLY A 20 -15.40 -4.47 -6.72
N LEU A 21 -16.03 -3.32 -6.95
CA LEU A 21 -15.42 -2.01 -6.68
C LEU A 21 -15.12 -1.80 -5.20
N ALA A 22 -16.02 -2.21 -4.31
CA ALA A 22 -15.80 -2.14 -2.87
C ALA A 22 -14.60 -3.01 -2.43
N ALA A 23 -14.50 -4.24 -2.95
CA ALA A 23 -13.38 -5.13 -2.67
C ALA A 23 -12.04 -4.53 -3.14
N VAL A 24 -11.98 -3.99 -4.35
CA VAL A 24 -10.78 -3.29 -4.86
C VAL A 24 -10.44 -2.09 -3.99
N GLY A 25 -11.43 -1.28 -3.61
CA GLY A 25 -11.23 -0.14 -2.72
C GLY A 25 -10.65 -0.55 -1.36
N LEU A 26 -11.16 -1.63 -0.76
CA LEU A 26 -10.66 -2.16 0.51
C LEU A 26 -9.21 -2.65 0.40
N LEU A 27 -8.86 -3.34 -0.70
CA LEU A 27 -7.49 -3.80 -0.94
C LEU A 27 -6.52 -2.62 -1.07
N LEU A 28 -6.88 -1.60 -1.86
CA LEU A 28 -6.07 -0.39 -2.01
C LEU A 28 -5.91 0.36 -0.69
N TRP A 29 -6.98 0.42 0.11
CA TRP A 29 -6.94 1.05 1.43
C TRP A 29 -6.03 0.30 2.41
N GLN A 30 -6.10 -1.04 2.46
CA GLN A 30 -5.21 -1.84 3.29
C GLN A 30 -3.75 -1.63 2.90
N LEU A 31 -3.48 -1.58 1.60
CA LEU A 31 -2.14 -1.38 1.07
C LEU A 31 -1.60 0.03 1.41
N GLN A 32 -2.42 1.07 1.31
CA GLN A 32 -2.05 2.42 1.77
C GLN A 32 -1.80 2.47 3.27
N ARG A 33 -2.63 1.77 4.07
CA ARG A 33 -2.45 1.72 5.52
C ARG A 33 -1.15 1.02 5.90
N ALA A 34 -0.72 -0.01 5.16
CA ALA A 34 0.57 -0.66 5.37
C ALA A 34 1.75 0.31 5.14
N VAL A 35 1.72 1.08 4.05
CA VAL A 35 2.73 2.14 3.78
C VAL A 35 2.79 3.15 4.92
N GLN A 36 1.64 3.67 5.34
CA GLN A 36 1.60 4.69 6.37
C GLN A 36 2.17 4.19 7.69
N ARG A 37 1.88 2.94 8.08
CA ARG A 37 2.49 2.33 9.26
C ARG A 37 4.00 2.25 9.12
N GLN A 38 4.49 1.89 7.93
CA GLN A 38 5.92 1.77 7.69
C GLN A 38 6.65 3.12 7.76
N TRP A 39 6.05 4.21 7.28
CA TRP A 39 6.59 5.57 7.49
C TRP A 39 6.74 5.92 8.96
N GLN A 40 5.71 5.63 9.76
CA GLN A 40 5.74 5.91 11.19
C GLN A 40 6.80 5.06 11.91
N ALA A 41 6.90 3.77 11.55
CA ALA A 41 7.92 2.88 12.10
C ALA A 41 9.34 3.35 11.74
N ALA A 42 9.59 3.68 10.47
CA ALA A 42 10.89 4.17 10.02
C ALA A 42 11.29 5.48 10.70
N ARG A 43 10.36 6.43 10.81
CA ARG A 43 10.61 7.72 11.47
C ARG A 43 10.83 7.60 12.97
N ALA A 44 10.16 6.64 13.62
CA ALA A 44 10.34 6.38 15.05
C ALA A 44 11.68 5.69 15.34
N ALA A 45 12.10 4.76 14.49
CA ALA A 45 13.35 4.04 14.64
C ALA A 45 14.57 4.90 14.22
N HIS A 46 14.45 5.65 13.14
CA HIS A 46 15.51 6.44 12.51
C HIS A 46 15.00 7.88 12.28
N PRO A 47 15.11 8.77 13.28
CA PRO A 47 14.54 10.11 13.18
C PRO A 47 15.34 11.02 12.24
N HIS A 48 14.75 11.33 11.09
CA HIS A 48 15.25 12.33 10.13
C HIS A 48 14.23 13.47 9.96
N PRO A 49 14.47 14.67 10.54
CA PRO A 49 13.52 15.77 10.49
C PRO A 49 13.26 16.24 9.05
N GLY A 50 12.06 15.97 8.54
CA GLY A 50 11.64 16.42 7.22
C GLY A 50 12.14 15.58 6.04
N ASP A 51 12.81 14.44 6.30
CA ASP A 51 13.29 13.53 5.25
C ASP A 51 12.89 12.08 5.56
N ASP A 52 11.63 11.76 5.26
CA ASP A 52 11.07 10.42 5.48
C ASP A 52 11.76 9.35 4.61
N VAL A 53 12.36 9.75 3.48
CA VAL A 53 13.11 8.83 2.61
C VAL A 53 14.44 8.44 3.25
N ALA A 54 15.16 9.39 3.86
CA ALA A 54 16.37 9.07 4.62
C ALA A 54 16.08 8.08 5.77
N ALA A 55 14.97 8.30 6.49
CA ALA A 55 14.52 7.38 7.53
C ALA A 55 14.23 5.97 7.01
N LEU A 56 13.57 5.85 5.85
CA LEU A 56 13.31 4.56 5.23
C LEU A 56 14.59 3.88 4.71
N LEU A 57 15.53 4.63 4.14
CA LEU A 57 16.79 4.08 3.65
C LEU A 57 17.63 3.50 4.80
N ASP A 58 17.70 4.21 5.93
CA ASP A 58 18.36 3.71 7.13
C ASP A 58 17.62 2.52 7.74
N PHE A 59 16.28 2.55 7.72
CA PHE A 59 15.47 1.42 8.17
C PHE A 59 15.75 0.15 7.36
N VAL A 60 15.87 0.24 6.04
CA VAL A 60 16.18 -0.93 5.20
C VAL A 60 17.59 -1.47 5.45
N ARG A 61 18.55 -0.59 5.75
CA ARG A 61 19.95 -0.95 5.98
C ARG A 61 20.20 -1.50 7.38
N SER A 62 19.37 -1.16 8.35
CA SER A 62 19.50 -1.65 9.72
C SER A 62 19.18 -3.16 9.80
N GLU A 63 20.07 -3.92 10.44
CA GLU A 63 19.87 -5.33 10.76
C GLU A 63 19.03 -5.55 12.02
N GLU A 64 18.64 -4.47 12.70
CA GLU A 64 17.83 -4.53 13.92
C GLU A 64 16.37 -4.86 13.63
N HIS A 65 15.93 -4.72 12.37
CA HIS A 65 14.55 -4.93 11.94
C HIS A 65 14.38 -6.27 11.22
N PRO A 66 13.24 -6.96 11.39
CA PRO A 66 12.95 -8.18 10.65
C PRO A 66 13.00 -7.98 9.13
N LEU A 67 13.44 -9.00 8.40
CA LEU A 67 13.49 -8.97 6.93
C LEU A 67 12.14 -8.60 6.30
N SER A 68 11.02 -9.03 6.89
CA SER A 68 9.68 -8.68 6.43
C SER A 68 9.40 -7.17 6.49
N GLU A 69 9.87 -6.49 7.54
CA GLU A 69 9.68 -5.05 7.72
C GLU A 69 10.64 -4.27 6.82
N ARG A 70 11.87 -4.74 6.67
CA ARG A 70 12.85 -4.18 5.73
C ARG A 70 12.34 -4.28 4.29
N ASN A 71 11.78 -5.41 3.89
CA ASN A 71 11.16 -5.59 2.57
C ASN A 71 9.94 -4.67 2.38
N LEU A 72 9.13 -4.47 3.43
CA LEU A 72 8.02 -3.52 3.36
C LEU A 72 8.51 -2.06 3.23
N ALA A 73 9.63 -1.72 3.85
CA ALA A 73 10.28 -0.42 3.69
C ALA A 73 10.83 -0.23 2.26
N VAL A 74 11.43 -1.26 1.66
CA VAL A 74 11.83 -1.26 0.23
C VAL A 74 10.61 -1.03 -0.66
N TRP A 75 9.52 -1.75 -0.42
CA TRP A 75 8.28 -1.58 -1.17
C TRP A 75 7.69 -0.16 -1.02
N THR A 76 7.79 0.39 0.19
CA THR A 76 7.35 1.76 0.51
C THR A 76 8.21 2.80 -0.21
N LEU A 77 9.53 2.60 -0.29
CA LEU A 77 10.44 3.41 -1.09
C LEU A 77 10.09 3.37 -2.58
N GLY A 78 9.79 2.18 -3.12
CA GLY A 78 9.33 2.03 -4.50
C GLY A 78 8.05 2.82 -4.81
N ARG A 79 7.13 2.93 -3.83
CA ARG A 79 5.92 3.75 -3.98
C ARG A 79 6.15 5.26 -3.93
N LEU A 80 7.20 5.71 -3.25
CA LEU A 80 7.59 7.12 -3.21
C LEU A 80 8.21 7.58 -4.53
N ALA A 81 8.73 6.63 -5.33
CA ALA A 81 9.43 6.90 -6.58
C ALA A 81 10.59 7.91 -6.43
N ASP A 82 11.21 7.94 -5.25
CA ASP A 82 12.40 8.77 -4.99
C ASP A 82 13.64 8.09 -5.62
N PRO A 83 14.43 8.80 -6.45
CA PRO A 83 15.64 8.23 -7.06
C PRO A 83 16.65 7.65 -6.06
N ARG A 84 16.68 8.15 -4.82
CA ARG A 84 17.56 7.65 -3.75
C ARG A 84 17.22 6.22 -3.32
N ALA A 85 16.04 5.71 -3.69
CA ALA A 85 15.63 4.33 -3.44
C ALA A 85 16.27 3.32 -4.42
N LEU A 86 16.71 3.75 -5.60
CA LEU A 86 17.19 2.85 -6.66
C LEU A 86 18.30 1.90 -6.19
N PRO A 87 19.34 2.35 -5.44
CA PRO A 87 20.40 1.45 -4.98
C PRO A 87 19.95 0.36 -4.01
N VAL A 88 18.72 0.43 -3.49
CA VAL A 88 18.14 -0.54 -2.55
C VAL A 88 17.11 -1.44 -3.23
N LEU A 89 16.83 -1.18 -4.51
CA LEU A 89 15.88 -1.93 -5.35
C LEU A 89 16.56 -2.84 -6.37
N GLU A 90 17.88 -2.69 -6.55
CA GLU A 90 18.76 -3.55 -7.38
C GLU A 90 19.26 -4.76 -6.59
#